data_AF-A0A834D989-F1
#
_entry.id   AF-A0A834D989-F1
#
_cell.length_a   1.000
_cell.length_b   1.000
_cell.length_c   1.000
_cell.angle_alpha   90.00
_cell.angle_beta   90.00
_cell.angle_gamma   90.00
#
_symmetry.space_group_name_H-M   'P 1'
#
loop_
_entity.id
_entity.type
_entity.pdbx_description
1 polymer ?
#
loop_
_entity_poly.entity_id
_entity_poly.type
_entity_poly.pdbx_seq_one_letter_code
_entity_poly.pdbx_strand_id
1 'polypeptide(L)'
;MKQIVLPIFYDVDPSEVRHQKWIFGESFDKLRDKLQDNTKMLKWKVALERVADLSSFPLANFRNESEFIQEIIQWVDLRMVNQTPLSVAKYPIGIESRIRHIYQHFKYWK
;
A
#
# COMPACT_ATOMS: atom_id res chain seq x y z
N MET A 1 -8.44 -16.32 -0.45
CA MET A 1 -7.45 -15.32 -0.91
C MET A 1 -6.90 -14.60 0.32
N LYS A 2 -5.59 -14.37 0.39
CA LYS A 2 -4.95 -13.66 1.52
C LYS A 2 -4.85 -12.17 1.16
N GLN A 3 -5.48 -11.30 1.95
CA GLN A 3 -5.39 -9.85 1.74
C GLN A 3 -4.14 -9.32 2.44
N ILE A 4 -3.37 -8.49 1.74
CA ILE A 4 -2.22 -7.77 2.28
C ILE A 4 -2.68 -6.33 2.56
N VAL A 5 -2.33 -5.81 3.74
CA VAL A 5 -2.65 -4.43 4.15
C VAL A 5 -1.34 -3.74 4.53
N LEU A 6 -1.10 -2.57 3.96
CA LEU A 6 0.01 -1.68 4.31
C LEU A 6 -0.56 -0.34 4.80
N PRO A 7 -0.51 -0.05 6.11
CA PRO A 7 -0.92 1.24 6.64
C PRO A 7 0.10 2.33 6.29
N ILE A 8 -0.39 3.49 5.86
CA ILE A 8 0.39 4.71 5.65
C ILE A 8 -0.05 5.73 6.69
N PHE A 9 0.90 6.18 7.53
CA PHE A 9 0.68 7.22 8.52
C PHE A 9 1.33 8.51 8.03
N TYR A 10 0.49 9.47 7.61
CA TYR A 10 0.93 10.75 7.06
C TYR A 10 0.71 11.84 8.11
N ASP A 11 1.81 12.45 8.57
CA ASP A 11 1.83 13.51 9.58
C ASP A 11 1.02 13.17 10.85
N VAL A 12 1.01 11.89 11.21
CA VAL A 12 0.37 11.36 12.42
C VAL A 12 1.25 10.28 13.00
N ASP A 13 1.46 10.31 14.32
CA ASP A 13 2.16 9.24 15.00
C ASP A 13 1.23 8.00 15.07
N PRO A 14 1.68 6.81 14.62
CA PRO A 14 0.89 5.58 14.65
C PRO A 14 0.33 5.25 16.04
N SER A 15 1.00 5.65 17.12
CA SER A 15 0.56 5.49 18.51
C SER A 15 -0.69 6.29 18.82
N GLU A 16 -0.86 7.48 18.22
CA GLU A 16 -2.09 8.27 18.36
C GLU A 16 -3.27 7.56 17.71
N VAL A 17 -3.04 6.96 16.53
CA VAL A 17 -4.05 6.17 15.82
C VAL A 17 -4.36 4.87 16.57
N ARG A 18 -3.33 4.17 17.07
CA ARG A 18 -3.45 2.90 17.80
C ARG A 18 -4.31 3.02 19.05
N HIS A 19 -4.10 4.08 19.81
CA HIS A 19 -4.78 4.29 21.09
C HIS A 19 -5.96 5.28 20.99
N GLN A 20 -6.17 5.87 19.81
CA GLN A 20 -7.14 6.94 19.56
C GLN A 20 -7.02 8.06 20.61
N LYS A 21 -5.81 8.62 20.76
CA LYS A 21 -5.47 9.65 21.73
C LYS A 21 -5.10 10.97 21.05
N TRP A 22 -4.92 12.03 21.83
CA TRP A 22 -4.51 13.35 21.36
C TRP A 22 -5.45 13.91 20.29
N ILE A 23 -4.91 14.61 19.30
CA ILE A 23 -5.68 15.29 18.24
C ILE A 23 -6.50 14.28 17.43
N PHE A 24 -5.94 13.09 17.17
CA PHE A 24 -6.65 12.00 16.51
C PHE A 24 -7.85 11.53 17.34
N GLY A 25 -7.63 11.29 18.64
CA GLY A 25 -8.66 10.87 19.60
C GLY A 25 -9.80 11.87 19.74
N GLU A 26 -9.48 13.17 19.87
CA GLU A 26 -10.50 14.23 19.93
C GLU A 26 -11.38 14.26 18.67
N SER A 27 -10.77 14.06 17.51
CA SER A 27 -11.50 14.00 16.24
C SER A 27 -12.37 12.74 16.13
N PHE A 28 -11.87 11.61 16.63
CA PHE A 28 -12.60 10.34 16.68
C PHE A 28 -13.80 10.40 17.65
N ASP A 29 -13.66 11.11 18.77
CA ASP A 29 -14.75 11.33 19.72
C ASP A 29 -15.82 12.26 19.17
N LYS A 30 -15.44 13.35 18.47
CA LYS A 30 -16.41 14.19 17.74
C LYS A 30 -17.18 13.41 16.68
N LEU A 31 -16.54 12.42 16.04
CA LEU A 31 -17.20 11.52 15.09
C LEU A 31 -18.18 10.58 15.78
N ARG A 32 -17.86 10.07 16.98
CA ARG A 32 -18.77 9.27 17.81
C ARG A 32 -20.08 10.01 18.07
N ASP A 33 -19.98 11.28 18.48
CA ASP A 33 -21.14 12.09 18.86
C ASP A 33 -22.07 12.39 17.67
N LYS A 34 -21.50 12.52 16.46
CA LYS A 34 -22.24 12.73 15.22
C LYS A 34 -22.90 11.46 14.69
N LEU A 35 -22.20 10.32 14.77
CA LEU A 35 -22.66 9.07 14.18
C LEU A 35 -23.70 8.37 15.07
N GLN A 36 -23.56 8.49 16.40
CA GLN A 36 -24.40 7.86 17.41
C GLN A 36 -24.58 6.33 17.24
N ASP A 37 -23.64 5.68 16.54
CA ASP A 37 -23.61 4.23 16.31
C ASP A 37 -22.44 3.62 17.09
N ASN A 38 -22.71 3.25 18.34
CA ASN A 38 -21.71 2.66 19.24
C ASN A 38 -21.14 1.35 18.71
N THR A 39 -21.93 0.56 17.96
CA THR A 39 -21.47 -0.72 17.40
C THR A 39 -20.42 -0.48 16.33
N LYS A 40 -20.67 0.48 15.43
CA LYS A 40 -19.73 0.86 14.38
C LYS A 40 -18.48 1.52 14.95
N MET A 41 -18.64 2.39 15.95
CA MET A 41 -17.50 3.03 16.62
C MET A 41 -16.59 2.00 17.30
N LEU A 42 -17.14 0.97 17.95
CA LEU A 42 -16.34 -0.10 18.54
C LEU A 42 -15.57 -0.91 17.47
N LYS A 43 -16.22 -1.24 16.36
CA LYS A 43 -15.57 -1.93 15.22
C LYS A 43 -14.41 -1.10 14.65
N TRP A 44 -14.61 0.20 14.51
CA TRP A 44 -13.57 1.12 14.01
C TRP A 44 -12.41 1.26 14.99
N LYS A 45 -12.69 1.35 16.28
CA LYS A 45 -11.67 1.38 17.32
C LYS A 45 -10.72 0.17 17.21
N VAL A 46 -11.30 -1.04 17.17
CA VAL A 46 -10.54 -2.29 17.04
C VAL A 46 -9.80 -2.37 15.70
N ALA A 47 -10.42 -1.89 14.61
CA ALA A 47 -9.77 -1.87 13.31
C ALA A 47 -8.55 -0.94 13.28
N LEU A 48 -8.66 0.26 13.85
CA LEU A 48 -7.57 1.23 13.90
C LEU A 48 -6.41 0.75 14.78
N GLU A 49 -6.71 0.14 15.93
CA GLU A 49 -5.72 -0.52 16.79
C GLU A 49 -4.95 -1.59 16.00
N ARG A 50 -5.66 -2.52 15.36
CA ARG A 50 -5.05 -3.59 14.56
C ARG A 50 -4.24 -3.08 13.38
N VAL A 51 -4.72 -2.06 12.68
CA VAL A 51 -4.00 -1.45 11.54
C VAL A 51 -2.73 -0.76 12.02
N ALA A 52 -2.76 -0.08 13.17
CA ALA A 52 -1.58 0.55 13.75
C ALA A 52 -0.56 -0.42 14.36
N ASP A 53 -0.95 -1.67 14.61
CA ASP A 53 -0.04 -2.76 14.99
C ASP A 53 0.64 -3.43 13.79
N LEU A 54 0.16 -3.20 12.56
CA LEU A 54 0.82 -3.70 11.37
C LEU A 54 2.14 -2.95 11.12
N SER A 55 3.09 -3.64 10.47
CA SER A 55 4.34 -3.00 10.03
C SER A 55 4.03 -1.83 9.10
N SER A 56 4.53 -0.65 9.46
CA SER A 56 4.39 0.59 8.70
C SER A 56 5.74 1.19 8.35
N PHE A 57 5.74 2.12 7.40
CA PHE A 57 6.88 2.97 7.09
C PHE A 57 6.68 4.33 7.79
N PRO A 58 7.48 4.69 8.80
CA PRO A 58 7.38 6.01 9.41
C PRO A 58 7.88 7.06 8.43
N LEU A 59 7.04 8.04 8.08
CA LEU A 59 7.45 9.17 7.22
C LEU A 59 8.67 9.91 7.78
N ALA A 60 8.79 9.99 9.11
CA ALA A 60 9.89 10.64 9.83
C ALA A 60 11.29 10.05 9.52
N ASN A 61 11.36 8.86 8.92
CA ASN A 61 12.64 8.25 8.51
C ASN A 61 13.12 8.70 7.12
N PHE A 62 12.33 9.51 6.41
CA PHE A 62 12.60 9.93 5.03
C PHE A 62 12.83 11.43 4.92
N ARG A 63 13.67 11.88 3.98
CA ARG A 63 14.02 13.30 3.85
C ARG A 63 12.89 14.14 3.26
N ASN A 64 12.03 13.51 2.46
CA ASN A 64 10.89 14.12 1.79
C ASN A 64 9.85 13.06 1.38
N GLU A 65 8.67 13.52 1.00
CA GLU A 65 7.57 12.65 0.57
C GLU A 65 7.90 11.83 -0.68
N SER A 66 8.74 12.35 -1.60
CA SER A 66 9.09 11.62 -2.82
C SER A 66 9.91 10.36 -2.53
N GLU A 67 10.86 10.43 -1.59
CA GLU A 67 11.62 9.28 -1.11
C GLU A 67 10.70 8.26 -0.42
N PHE A 68 9.78 8.75 0.41
CA PHE A 68 8.79 7.89 1.07
C PHE A 68 7.89 7.14 0.08
N ILE A 69 7.40 7.84 -0.95
CA ILE A 69 6.57 7.24 -2.01
C ILE A 69 7.38 6.20 -2.80
N GLN A 70 8.66 6.45 -3.08
CA GLN A 70 9.52 5.49 -3.76
C GLN A 70 9.67 4.19 -2.96
N GLU A 71 9.81 4.25 -1.64
CA GLU A 71 9.86 3.06 -0.79
C GLU A 71 8.54 2.26 -0.78
N ILE A 72 7.40 2.97 -0.78
CA ILE A 72 6.08 2.32 -0.91
C ILE A 72 6.00 1.57 -2.24
N ILE A 73 6.43 2.19 -3.34
CA ILE A 73 6.45 1.56 -4.68
C ILE A 73 7.32 0.29 -4.65
N GLN A 74 8.54 0.38 -4.12
CA GLN A 74 9.43 -0.78 -4.01
C GLN A 74 8.83 -1.91 -3.18
N TRP A 75 8.19 -1.59 -2.05
CA TRP A 75 7.54 -2.61 -1.21
C TRP A 75 6.38 -3.31 -1.95
N VAL A 76 5.56 -2.55 -2.67
CA VAL A 76 4.43 -3.08 -3.46
C VAL A 76 4.96 -3.96 -4.60
N ASP A 77 5.99 -3.50 -5.31
CA ASP A 77 6.60 -4.26 -6.41
C ASP A 77 7.21 -5.59 -5.93
N LEU A 78 7.83 -5.61 -4.75
CA LEU A 78 8.43 -6.83 -4.20
C LEU A 78 7.40 -7.83 -3.65
N ARG A 79 6.27 -7.36 -3.10
CA ARG A 79 5.36 -8.20 -2.32
C ARG A 79 3.99 -8.44 -2.95
N MET A 80 3.57 -7.58 -3.88
CA MET A 80 2.23 -7.63 -4.48
C MET A 80 2.29 -7.88 -5.98
N VAL A 81 3.27 -7.30 -6.67
CA VAL A 81 3.50 -7.63 -8.08
C VAL A 81 4.20 -8.98 -8.10
N ASN A 82 3.49 -10.00 -8.58
CA ASN A 82 4.07 -11.32 -8.82
C ASN A 82 5.25 -11.16 -9.78
N GLN A 83 6.46 -11.06 -9.25
CA GLN A 83 7.66 -11.44 -9.97
C GLN A 83 7.69 -12.97 -10.01
N THR A 84 6.66 -13.62 -10.56
CA THR A 84 6.88 -14.99 -11.01
C THR A 84 7.86 -14.81 -12.15
N PRO A 85 9.16 -15.17 -11.99
CA PRO A 85 10.05 -15.10 -13.11
C PRO A 85 9.47 -16.10 -14.10
N LEU A 86 8.99 -15.61 -15.25
CA LEU A 86 8.63 -16.52 -16.33
C LEU A 86 9.87 -17.38 -16.53
N SER A 87 9.73 -18.69 -16.44
CA SER A 87 10.83 -19.61 -16.69
C SER A 87 11.33 -19.37 -18.11
N VAL A 88 12.34 -18.53 -18.27
CA VAL A 88 12.99 -18.28 -19.55
C VAL A 88 13.89 -19.48 -19.81
N ALA A 89 13.67 -20.16 -20.94
CA ALA A 89 14.55 -21.25 -21.35
C ALA A 89 16.00 -20.75 -21.40
N LYS A 90 16.96 -21.57 -20.95
CA LYS A 90 18.40 -21.23 -20.97
C LYS A 90 18.89 -20.83 -22.38
N TYR A 91 18.24 -21.34 -23.42
CA TYR A 91 18.45 -21.00 -24.82
C TYR A 91 17.10 -20.73 -25.49
N PRO A 92 16.55 -19.52 -25.37
CA PRO A 92 15.24 -19.23 -25.94
C PRO A 92 15.35 -19.13 -27.46
N ILE A 93 14.69 -20.03 -28.18
CA ILE A 93 14.61 -19.99 -29.65
C ILE A 93 13.29 -19.35 -30.05
N GLY A 94 13.32 -18.41 -31.00
CA GLY A 94 12.12 -17.79 -31.56
C GLY A 94 11.53 -16.64 -30.74
N ILE A 95 12.24 -16.15 -29.70
CA ILE A 95 11.87 -14.90 -29.02
C ILE A 95 12.03 -13.71 -29.98
N GLU A 96 13.12 -13.63 -30.75
CA GLU A 96 13.30 -12.52 -31.69
C GLU A 96 12.19 -12.44 -32.75
N SER A 97 11.66 -13.57 -33.22
CA SER A 97 10.59 -13.56 -34.23
C SER A 97 9.28 -13.02 -33.65
N ARG A 98 8.93 -13.42 -32.41
CA ARG A 98 7.75 -12.94 -31.69
C ARG A 98 7.86 -11.45 -31.35
N ILE A 99 9.01 -11.00 -30.88
CA ILE A 99 9.28 -9.58 -30.61
C ILE A 99 9.13 -8.76 -31.89
N ARG A 100 9.70 -9.22 -33.01
CA ARG A 100 9.61 -8.53 -34.31
C ARG A 100 8.17 -8.40 -34.80
N HIS A 101 7.35 -9.43 -34.61
CA HIS A 101 5.92 -9.40 -34.94
C HIS A 101 5.15 -8.36 -34.09
N ILE A 102 5.46 -8.28 -32.79
CA ILE A 102 4.87 -7.29 -31.89
C ILE A 102 5.27 -5.87 -32.30
N TYR A 103 6.56 -5.62 -32.57
CA TYR A 103 7.04 -4.33 -33.04
C TYR A 103 6.40 -3.91 -34.37
N GLN A 104 6.18 -4.85 -35.29
CA GLN A 104 5.46 -4.57 -36.54
C GLN A 104 4.03 -4.12 -36.25
N HIS A 105 3.31 -4.77 -35.33
CA HIS A 105 1.96 -4.37 -34.93
C HIS A 105 1.90 -2.96 -34.34
N PHE A 106 2.87 -2.58 -33.52
CA PHE A 106 2.93 -1.23 -32.94
C PHE A 106 3.42 -0.16 -33.92
N LYS A 107 4.09 -0.54 -35.00
CA LYS A 107 4.56 0.40 -36.04
C LYS A 107 3.42 0.99 -36.88
N TYR A 108 2.25 0.34 -36.91
CA TYR A 108 1.05 0.81 -37.62
C TYR A 108 0.09 1.63 -36.75
N TRP A 109 0.45 1.90 -35.50
CA TRP A 109 -0.33 2.68 -34.54
C TRP A 109 0.28 4.08 -34.32
N LYS A 110 0.65 4.75 -35.42
CA LYS A 110 1.11 6.14 -35.44
C LYS A 110 0.44 6.90 -36.57
#